data_AF-A0A7S2NCI3-F1
#
_entry.id   AF-A0A7S2NCI3-F1
#
_cell.length_a   1.000
_cell.length_b   1.000
_cell.length_c   1.000
_cell.angle_alpha   90.00
_cell.angle_beta   90.00
_cell.angle_gamma   90.00
#
_symmetry.space_group_name_H-M   'P 1'
#
loop_
_entity.id
_entity.type
_entity.pdbx_description
1 polymer ?
#
loop_
_entity_poly.entity_id
_entity_poly.type
_entity_poly.pdbx_seq_one_letter_code
_entity_poly.pdbx_strand_id
1 'polypeptide(L)'
;GVSPAALVPAVEPSPAASPPATQAVKSCGKLKMDGHYGRISIIPTGWGSPDGPAVIDIEGEDKLVTHLGARGYFGERCTAGSYSYTQYTALKLLGKTFRFTVDLSGAGC
;
A
#
# COMPACT_ATOMS: atom_id res chain seq x y z
N GLY A 1 28.48 -37.04 -43.08
CA GLY A 1 27.85 -36.97 -41.76
C GLY A 1 28.96 -37.13 -40.73
N VAL A 2 29.05 -36.39 -39.64
CA VAL A 2 28.02 -35.75 -38.81
C VAL A 2 28.62 -34.45 -38.24
N SER A 3 27.79 -33.41 -38.09
CA SER A 3 28.13 -32.07 -37.59
C SER A 3 28.39 -32.08 -36.08
N PRO A 4 29.38 -31.34 -35.54
CA PRO A 4 29.38 -30.98 -34.13
C PRO A 4 28.65 -29.64 -33.96
N ALA A 5 27.54 -29.69 -33.23
CA ALA A 5 26.74 -28.56 -32.83
C ALA A 5 27.56 -27.56 -31.99
N ALA A 6 27.44 -26.29 -32.32
CA ALA A 6 27.96 -25.19 -31.53
C ALA A 6 27.31 -25.19 -30.13
N LEU A 7 28.13 -25.21 -29.09
CA LEU A 7 27.69 -24.97 -27.72
C LEU A 7 27.39 -23.48 -27.55
N VAL A 8 26.10 -23.13 -27.47
CA VAL A 8 25.67 -21.83 -26.94
C VAL A 8 25.86 -21.85 -25.41
N PRO A 9 26.42 -20.80 -24.79
CA PRO A 9 26.42 -20.70 -23.34
C PRO A 9 24.98 -20.47 -22.86
N ALA A 10 24.56 -21.24 -21.86
CA ALA A 10 23.28 -21.06 -21.20
C ALA A 10 23.25 -19.66 -20.56
N VAL A 11 22.29 -18.83 -20.97
CA VAL A 11 21.96 -17.60 -20.25
C VAL A 11 21.25 -18.02 -18.97
N GLU A 12 21.92 -17.90 -17.82
CA GLU A 12 21.29 -18.00 -16.52
C GLU A 12 20.19 -16.92 -16.41
N PRO A 13 18.98 -17.25 -15.94
CA PRO A 13 18.00 -16.21 -15.65
C PRO A 13 18.53 -15.37 -14.48
N SER A 14 18.84 -14.10 -14.77
CA SER A 14 19.10 -13.05 -13.79
C SER A 14 18.01 -13.11 -12.71
N PRO A 15 18.35 -13.09 -11.40
CA PRO A 15 17.33 -13.05 -10.37
C PRO A 15 16.52 -11.77 -10.58
N ALA A 16 15.21 -11.94 -10.76
CA ALA A 16 14.26 -10.85 -10.78
C ALA A 16 14.51 -9.98 -9.53
N ALA A 17 14.71 -8.68 -9.73
CA ALA A 17 14.77 -7.72 -8.65
C ALA A 17 13.58 -7.97 -7.72
N SER A 18 13.85 -8.16 -6.43
CA SER A 18 12.81 -8.35 -5.43
C SER A 18 11.84 -7.17 -5.48
N PRO A 19 10.52 -7.39 -5.39
CA PRO A 19 9.58 -6.29 -5.24
C PRO A 19 10.00 -5.43 -4.03
N PRO A 20 9.90 -4.09 -4.10
CA PRO A 20 10.18 -3.24 -2.95
C PRO A 20 9.32 -3.72 -1.79
N ALA A 21 9.93 -3.90 -0.63
CA ALA A 21 9.32 -4.53 0.54
C ALA A 21 7.92 -3.93 0.82
N THR A 22 6.90 -4.70 0.46
CA THR A 22 5.51 -4.47 0.86
C THR A 22 5.46 -4.57 2.37
N GLN A 23 5.53 -3.42 3.06
CA GLN A 23 5.31 -3.40 4.49
C GLN A 23 3.83 -3.71 4.73
N ALA A 24 3.53 -4.97 5.06
CA ALA A 24 2.24 -5.39 5.57
C ALA A 24 1.87 -4.54 6.78
N VAL A 25 1.00 -3.54 6.61
CA VAL A 25 0.80 -2.53 7.64
C VAL A 25 -0.12 -3.08 8.75
N LYS A 26 0.45 -3.95 9.59
CA LYS A 26 0.01 -4.23 10.97
C LYS A 26 0.24 -3.01 11.90
N SER A 27 0.79 -1.93 11.38
CA SER A 27 1.20 -0.70 12.06
C SER A 27 0.49 0.51 11.42
N CYS A 28 0.97 1.72 11.68
CA CYS A 28 0.51 2.92 10.99
C CYS A 28 1.25 3.11 9.67
N GLY A 29 0.53 3.33 8.57
CA GLY A 29 1.14 3.64 7.27
C GLY A 29 1.25 5.15 7.01
N LYS A 30 2.12 5.58 6.10
CA LYS A 30 2.16 6.97 5.60
C LYS A 30 2.18 7.03 4.08
N LEU A 31 1.28 7.81 3.51
CA LEU A 31 1.08 8.01 2.08
C LEU A 31 1.41 9.47 1.72
N LYS A 32 1.92 9.71 0.52
CA LYS A 32 1.97 11.03 -0.09
C LYS A 32 0.60 11.36 -0.67
N MET A 33 0.08 12.54 -0.34
CA MET A 33 -1.15 13.08 -0.93
C MET A 33 -0.85 14.46 -1.47
N ASP A 34 -0.93 14.63 -2.79
CA ASP A 34 -0.66 15.92 -3.41
C ASP A 34 -1.60 17.00 -2.87
N GLY A 35 -1.02 18.17 -2.56
CA GLY A 35 -1.76 19.29 -1.96
C GLY A 35 -1.99 19.17 -0.44
N HIS A 36 -1.61 18.05 0.19
CA HIS A 36 -1.52 17.94 1.65
C HIS A 36 -0.11 18.32 2.13
N TYR A 37 -0.01 18.92 3.31
CA TYR A 37 1.30 19.26 3.90
C TYR A 37 1.94 18.00 4.47
N GLY A 38 3.04 17.56 3.89
CA GLY A 38 3.74 16.36 4.32
C GLY A 38 3.03 15.06 3.92
N ARG A 39 3.30 13.98 4.66
CA ARG A 39 2.70 12.66 4.40
C ARG A 39 1.50 12.44 5.30
N ILE A 40 0.40 12.00 4.70
CA ILE A 40 -0.82 11.64 5.41
C ILE A 40 -0.67 10.25 6.02
N SER A 41 -1.14 10.07 7.25
CA SER A 41 -1.15 8.76 7.91
C SER A 41 -2.34 7.93 7.45
N ILE A 42 -2.17 6.61 7.42
CA ILE A 42 -3.24 5.64 7.22
C ILE A 42 -3.44 4.93 8.56
N ILE A 43 -4.62 5.13 9.14
CA ILE A 43 -5.05 4.50 10.39
C ILE A 43 -5.92 3.29 10.02
N PRO A 44 -5.41 2.05 10.13
CA PRO A 44 -6.23 0.87 9.86
C PRO A 44 -7.22 0.63 11.01
N THR A 45 -8.28 -0.12 10.72
CA THR A 45 -9.27 -0.56 11.72
C THR A 45 -9.05 -2.02 12.12
N GLY A 46 -9.51 -2.42 13.31
CA GLY A 46 -9.48 -3.82 13.73
C GLY A 46 -8.42 -4.16 14.79
N TRP A 47 -7.77 -3.14 15.36
CA TRP A 47 -6.77 -3.28 16.43
C TRP A 47 -7.19 -4.14 17.62
N GLY A 48 -8.49 -4.16 17.96
CA GLY A 48 -9.04 -4.94 19.07
C GLY A 48 -9.67 -6.28 18.65
N SER A 49 -9.57 -6.67 17.38
CA SER A 49 -10.07 -7.98 16.94
C SER A 49 -9.01 -9.07 17.17
N PRO A 50 -9.41 -10.34 17.37
CA PRO A 50 -8.47 -11.45 17.57
C PRO A 50 -7.44 -11.59 16.45
N ASP A 51 -7.87 -11.30 15.21
CA ASP A 51 -7.05 -11.42 14.01
C ASP A 51 -6.25 -10.13 13.70
N GLY A 52 -6.47 -9.06 14.48
CA GLY A 52 -5.89 -7.75 14.27
C GLY A 52 -6.50 -7.00 13.07
N PRO A 53 -5.94 -5.84 12.71
CA PRO A 53 -6.39 -5.11 11.53
C PRO A 53 -6.10 -5.91 10.25
N ALA A 54 -7.08 -5.99 9.36
CA ALA A 54 -6.86 -6.49 8.01
C ALA A 54 -5.85 -5.60 7.27
N VAL A 55 -5.03 -6.23 6.42
CA VAL A 55 -3.82 -5.61 5.86
C VAL A 55 -4.18 -4.53 4.86
N ILE A 56 -3.48 -3.40 4.98
CA ILE A 56 -3.41 -2.34 3.96
C ILE A 56 -1.94 -2.18 3.67
N ASP A 57 -1.51 -2.27 2.42
CA ASP A 57 -0.14 -1.98 2.03
C ASP A 57 -0.02 -0.59 1.41
N ILE A 58 1.18 -0.02 1.54
CA ILE A 58 1.58 1.18 0.81
C ILE A 58 2.69 0.77 -0.14
N GLU A 59 2.40 0.83 -1.43
CA GLU A 59 3.38 0.57 -2.48
C GLU A 59 3.93 1.88 -3.02
N GLY A 60 5.26 2.04 -2.97
CA GLY A 60 5.89 3.30 -3.32
C GLY A 60 5.51 4.40 -2.31
N GLU A 61 5.12 5.57 -2.81
CA GLU A 61 4.78 6.71 -1.96
C GLU A 61 3.28 7.02 -1.89
N ASP A 62 2.52 6.67 -2.91
CA ASP A 62 1.18 7.22 -3.18
C ASP A 62 0.12 6.16 -3.54
N LYS A 63 0.49 4.87 -3.56
CA LYS A 63 -0.44 3.78 -3.86
C LYS A 63 -0.81 3.00 -2.60
N LEU A 64 -2.12 2.85 -2.38
CA LEU A 64 -2.69 1.97 -1.37
C LEU A 64 -3.12 0.66 -2.01
N VAL A 65 -2.80 -0.46 -1.36
CA VAL A 65 -3.30 -1.79 -1.72
C VAL A 65 -4.09 -2.33 -0.54
N THR A 66 -5.39 -2.45 -0.69
CA THR A 66 -6.29 -2.89 0.38
C THR A 66 -6.65 -4.36 0.18
N HIS A 67 -6.41 -5.18 1.20
CA HIS A 67 -6.81 -6.59 1.19
C HIS A 67 -8.27 -6.76 1.65
N LEU A 68 -8.84 -7.95 1.42
CA LEU A 68 -10.23 -8.24 1.78
C LEU A 68 -10.48 -7.99 3.27
N GLY A 69 -11.56 -7.24 3.58
CA GLY A 69 -11.93 -6.87 4.94
C GLY A 69 -11.15 -5.67 5.52
N ALA A 70 -10.15 -5.15 4.80
CA ALA A 70 -9.40 -3.99 5.24
C ALA A 70 -10.22 -2.70 5.16
N ARG A 71 -10.00 -1.83 6.15
CA ARG A 71 -10.55 -0.47 6.18
C ARG A 71 -9.53 0.45 6.84
N GLY A 72 -9.29 1.59 6.21
CA GLY A 72 -8.34 2.58 6.69
C GLY A 72 -8.89 3.98 6.55
N TYR A 73 -8.41 4.87 7.41
CA TYR A 73 -8.78 6.28 7.41
C TYR A 73 -7.55 7.16 7.28
N PHE A 74 -7.71 8.30 6.62
CA PHE A 74 -6.68 9.32 6.58
C PHE A 74 -6.53 10.01 7.95
N GLY A 75 -5.29 10.20 8.36
CA GLY A 75 -4.94 10.83 9.63
C GLY A 75 -3.78 11.81 9.51
N GLU A 76 -3.75 12.80 10.38
CA GLU A 76 -2.56 13.65 10.59
C GLU A 76 -1.50 12.89 11.39
N ARG A 77 -1.94 11.98 12.26
CA ARG A 77 -1.09 11.14 13.11
C ARG A 77 -1.68 9.74 13.15
N CYS A 78 -0.89 8.79 13.62
CA CYS A 78 -1.38 7.44 13.89
C CYS A 78 -0.59 6.83 15.05
N THR A 79 -1.30 6.35 16.05
CA THR A 79 -0.78 5.57 17.17
C THR A 79 -1.38 4.17 17.08
N ALA A 80 -0.56 3.19 16.72
CA ALA A 80 -1.02 1.81 16.55
C ALA A 80 -1.66 1.29 17.84
N GLY A 81 -2.75 0.54 17.70
CA GLY A 81 -3.47 -0.07 18.83
C GLY A 81 -4.35 0.87 19.66
N SER A 82 -4.37 2.18 19.37
CA SER A 82 -5.12 3.15 20.18
C SER A 82 -6.03 4.01 19.32
N TYR A 83 -7.30 4.10 19.71
CA TYR A 83 -8.23 5.05 19.12
C TYR A 83 -8.03 6.45 19.72
N SER A 84 -7.90 7.46 18.86
CA SER A 84 -8.06 8.86 19.26
C SER A 84 -8.62 9.67 18.10
N TYR A 85 -9.73 10.35 18.35
CA TYR A 85 -10.43 11.16 17.36
C TYR A 85 -9.59 12.33 16.82
N THR A 86 -8.57 12.78 17.56
CA THR A 86 -7.69 13.88 17.14
C THR A 86 -6.61 13.47 16.14
N GLN A 87 -6.48 12.17 15.86
CA GLN A 87 -5.49 11.65 14.91
C GLN A 87 -5.99 11.72 13.46
N TYR A 88 -7.31 11.77 13.24
CA TYR A 88 -7.93 11.79 11.91
C TYR A 88 -7.77 13.15 11.23
N THR A 89 -7.65 13.14 9.89
CA THR A 89 -7.58 14.38 9.12
C THR A 89 -8.98 14.95 8.86
N ALA A 90 -9.07 16.27 8.82
CA ALA A 90 -10.23 16.99 8.32
C ALA A 90 -9.84 17.70 7.01
N LEU A 91 -10.01 17.02 5.88
CA LEU A 91 -9.70 17.60 4.57
C LEU A 91 -10.66 18.76 4.26
N LYS A 92 -10.13 19.98 4.22
CA LYS A 92 -10.88 21.19 3.87
C LYS A 92 -11.00 21.32 2.35
N LEU A 93 -11.97 20.62 1.77
CA LEU A 93 -12.14 20.50 0.32
C LEU A 93 -13.00 21.60 -0.33
N LEU A 94 -13.54 22.56 0.44
CA LEU A 94 -14.34 23.64 -0.14
C LEU A 94 -13.51 24.44 -1.16
N GLY A 95 -13.99 24.49 -2.41
CA GLY A 95 -13.27 25.11 -3.52
C GLY A 95 -12.04 24.34 -4.01
N LYS A 96 -11.88 23.07 -3.63
CA LYS A 96 -10.77 22.20 -4.04
C LYS A 96 -11.32 20.91 -4.68
N THR A 97 -10.43 20.18 -5.35
CA THR A 97 -10.73 18.88 -5.96
C THR A 97 -9.98 17.79 -5.23
N PHE A 98 -10.69 16.76 -4.79
CA PHE A 98 -10.08 15.49 -4.38
C PHE A 98 -10.05 14.56 -5.61
N ARG A 99 -8.87 14.08 -5.96
CA ARG A 99 -8.66 13.21 -7.13
C ARG A 99 -7.93 11.95 -6.71
N PHE A 100 -8.40 10.81 -7.20
CA PHE A 100 -7.76 9.51 -7.02
C PHE A 100 -7.93 8.68 -8.30
N THR A 101 -7.11 7.64 -8.42
CA THR A 101 -7.29 6.57 -9.41
C THR A 101 -7.40 5.26 -8.67
N VAL A 102 -8.10 4.30 -9.25
CA VAL A 102 -8.28 2.98 -8.64
C VAL A 102 -8.15 1.92 -9.73
N ASP A 103 -7.39 0.89 -9.42
CA ASP A 103 -7.37 -0.35 -10.19
C ASP A 103 -8.32 -1.33 -9.52
N LEU A 104 -9.40 -1.68 -10.23
CA LEU A 104 -10.40 -2.67 -9.77
C LEU A 104 -10.27 -4.00 -10.52
N SER A 105 -9.18 -4.19 -11.28
CA SER A 105 -8.93 -5.48 -11.91
C SER A 105 -8.81 -6.57 -10.85
N GLY A 106 -9.42 -7.73 -11.11
CA GLY A 106 -9.46 -8.85 -10.16
C GLY A 106 -10.46 -8.71 -9.01
N ALA A 107 -11.16 -7.58 -8.86
CA ALA A 107 -12.30 -7.49 -7.94
C ALA A 107 -13.48 -8.33 -8.48
N GLY A 108 -14.01 -9.23 -7.65
CA GLY A 108 -15.22 -10.01 -7.95
C GLY A 108 -16.52 -9.26 -7.61
N CYS A 109 -17.65 -9.92 -7.84
CA CYS A 109 -18.98 -9.48 -7.40
C CYS A 109 -19.34 -10.05 -6.02
#